data_AF-A0A1M3BDX5-F1
#
_entry.id   AF-A0A1M3BDX5-F1
#
_cell.length_a   1.000
_cell.length_b   1.000
_cell.length_c   1.000
_cell.angle_alpha   90.00
_cell.angle_beta   90.00
_cell.angle_gamma   90.00
#
_symmetry.space_group_name_H-M   'P 1'
#
loop_
_entity.id
_entity.type
_entity.pdbx_description
1 polymer ?
#
loop_
_entity_poly.entity_id
_entity_poly.type
_entity_poly.pdbx_seq_one_letter_code
_entity_poly.pdbx_strand_id
1 'polypeptide(L)'
;MTMKRTDKAIAIALTICAAIAVATAFAARADAATAGNGFQVAKFKIEIEGTQNAVYHRTLEAADECGTSDHSFGREKVSFHTTKPIYITATHMPGEFNPQMFGGPRLGIPATAKVQRSFTPVITGPAKECEENGGGAEPTKPDCGTRTVRPWNLNLQYAADKKNALLLSGSGDGDPYVNCPGNSTAGFPWLLVEGSGHQGKYIYAEVSQDELFDPKFQKWIAIGHGSAKESGSTWWSKTEITYSISFTRLKK
;
A
#
# COMPACT_ATOMS: atom_id res chain seq x y z
N MET A 1 -75.47 -12.44 5.06
CA MET A 1 -74.02 -12.40 4.80
C MET A 1 -73.82 -11.53 3.58
N THR A 2 -73.12 -10.41 3.71
CA THR A 2 -73.45 -9.22 2.91
C THR A 2 -72.17 -8.60 2.34
N MET A 3 -71.91 -8.79 1.05
CA MET A 3 -70.78 -8.16 0.36
C MET A 3 -71.14 -6.74 -0.07
N LYS A 4 -70.34 -5.74 0.34
CA LYS A 4 -70.28 -4.42 -0.31
C LYS A 4 -68.84 -3.90 -0.39
N ARG A 5 -68.60 -3.17 -1.47
CA ARG A 5 -67.37 -2.45 -1.82
C ARG A 5 -67.13 -1.22 -0.92
N THR A 6 -65.85 -0.96 -0.66
CA THR A 6 -65.08 0.32 -0.67
C THR A 6 -63.69 -0.04 -0.07
N ASP A 7 -62.54 0.60 -0.27
CA ASP A 7 -61.96 1.55 -1.25
C ASP A 7 -60.42 1.43 -1.05
N LYS A 8 -59.50 1.72 -2.00
CA LYS A 8 -59.57 2.27 -3.36
C LYS A 8 -58.30 1.85 -4.17
N ALA A 9 -58.33 2.11 -5.48
CA ALA A 9 -57.27 2.55 -6.41
C ALA A 9 -55.76 2.48 -6.03
N ILE A 10 -54.79 2.20 -6.92
CA ILE A 10 -54.83 1.94 -8.38
C ILE A 10 -53.56 1.15 -8.82
N ALA A 11 -53.79 0.21 -9.75
CA ALA A 11 -53.00 -0.23 -10.93
C ALA A 11 -51.47 0.09 -11.00
N ILE A 12 -50.57 -0.90 -11.12
CA ILE A 12 -50.19 -1.69 -12.33
C ILE A 12 -49.33 -0.93 -13.36
N ALA A 13 -48.09 -1.41 -13.54
CA ALA A 13 -47.27 -1.53 -14.77
C ALA A 13 -45.80 -1.69 -14.32
N LEU A 14 -45.06 -2.79 -14.48
CA LEU A 14 -44.97 -3.78 -15.56
C LEU A 14 -44.52 -3.17 -16.90
N THR A 15 -43.20 -3.01 -17.06
CA THR A 15 -42.58 -3.01 -18.40
C THR A 15 -41.20 -3.67 -18.36
N ILE A 16 -41.14 -4.92 -18.85
CA ILE A 16 -39.90 -5.50 -19.37
C ILE A 16 -39.69 -4.89 -20.75
N CYS A 17 -38.56 -4.22 -20.98
CA CYS A 17 -38.09 -3.89 -22.32
C CYS A 17 -36.64 -4.35 -22.47
N ALA A 18 -36.46 -5.45 -23.20
CA ALA A 18 -35.16 -5.82 -23.72
C ALA A 18 -34.74 -4.81 -24.79
N ALA A 19 -33.53 -4.25 -24.67
CA ALA A 19 -32.86 -3.52 -25.73
C ALA A 19 -31.63 -4.31 -26.18
N ILE A 20 -31.86 -5.23 -27.12
CA ILE A 20 -30.80 -5.87 -27.91
C ILE A 20 -30.31 -4.86 -28.96
N ALA A 21 -29.05 -5.04 -29.40
CA ALA A 21 -28.37 -4.37 -30.51
C ALA A 21 -27.76 -2.99 -30.25
N VAL A 22 -26.45 -2.98 -30.01
CA VAL A 22 -25.54 -2.09 -30.75
C VAL A 22 -24.39 -2.91 -31.36
N ALA A 23 -24.39 -2.97 -32.69
CA ALA A 23 -23.27 -3.23 -33.59
C ALA A 23 -22.24 -4.34 -33.24
N THR A 24 -22.38 -5.48 -33.92
CA THR A 24 -21.22 -6.19 -34.47
C THR A 24 -20.54 -5.28 -35.51
N ALA A 25 -19.48 -4.58 -35.12
CA ALA A 25 -18.62 -3.83 -36.03
C ALA A 25 -17.15 -4.17 -35.74
N PHE A 26 -16.58 -4.99 -36.63
CA PHE A 26 -15.17 -5.33 -36.78
C PHE A 26 -14.31 -5.51 -35.52
N ALA A 27 -13.89 -6.76 -35.31
CA ALA A 27 -12.71 -7.10 -34.55
C ALA A 27 -11.44 -6.59 -35.26
N ALA A 28 -11.20 -5.28 -35.24
CA ALA A 28 -9.85 -4.76 -35.35
C ALA A 28 -9.08 -5.22 -34.13
N ARG A 29 -8.16 -6.18 -34.31
CA ARG A 29 -7.18 -6.50 -33.27
C ARG A 29 -6.33 -5.26 -33.09
N ALA A 30 -6.62 -4.49 -32.04
CA ALA A 30 -5.77 -3.39 -31.61
C ALA A 30 -4.55 -4.01 -30.93
N ASP A 31 -3.64 -4.56 -31.75
CA ASP A 31 -2.39 -5.11 -31.29
C ASP A 31 -1.65 -4.05 -30.46
N ALA A 32 -0.98 -4.49 -29.39
CA ALA A 32 0.03 -3.66 -28.77
C ALA A 32 1.03 -3.30 -29.87
N ALA A 33 1.06 -2.04 -30.29
CA ALA A 33 1.95 -1.65 -31.38
C ALA A 33 3.39 -1.85 -30.93
N THR A 34 3.95 -2.99 -31.34
CA THR A 34 5.35 -3.12 -31.67
C THR A 34 5.66 -2.00 -32.64
N ALA A 35 6.32 -0.95 -32.16
CA ALA A 35 7.10 -0.14 -33.06
C ALA A 35 8.09 -1.09 -33.77
N GLY A 36 8.37 -0.87 -35.06
CA GLY A 36 9.12 -1.83 -35.89
C GLY A 36 10.56 -2.14 -35.44
N ASN A 37 10.99 -1.53 -34.34
CA ASN A 37 12.23 -1.74 -33.61
C ASN A 37 12.08 -2.70 -32.40
N GLY A 38 10.93 -3.36 -32.21
CA GLY A 38 10.70 -4.37 -31.16
C GLY A 38 10.23 -3.85 -29.80
N PHE A 39 10.01 -2.54 -29.65
CA PHE A 39 9.51 -1.95 -28.40
C PHE A 39 8.03 -2.29 -28.18
N GLN A 40 7.66 -2.74 -26.98
CA GLN A 40 6.26 -2.91 -26.58
C GLN A 40 5.84 -1.75 -25.67
N VAL A 41 4.71 -1.13 -25.97
CA VAL A 41 4.18 0.00 -25.18
C VAL A 41 2.70 -0.20 -24.89
N ALA A 42 2.35 -0.19 -23.61
CA ALA A 42 0.97 -0.25 -23.13
C ALA A 42 0.70 0.92 -22.17
N LYS A 43 -0.50 1.50 -22.24
CA LYS A 43 -0.93 2.62 -21.39
C LYS A 43 -2.09 2.18 -20.52
N PHE A 44 -2.05 2.57 -19.25
CA PHE A 44 -3.05 2.20 -18.26
C PHE A 44 -3.54 3.42 -17.49
N LYS A 45 -4.84 3.46 -17.23
CA LYS A 45 -5.39 4.13 -16.05
C LYS A 45 -5.22 3.15 -14.88
N ILE A 46 -4.54 3.56 -13.82
CA ILE A 46 -4.41 2.79 -12.58
C ILE A 46 -4.99 3.51 -11.37
N GLU A 47 -5.46 2.70 -10.43
CA GLU A 47 -5.90 3.11 -9.10
C GLU A 47 -5.22 2.14 -8.10
N ILE A 48 -4.54 2.67 -7.09
CA ILE A 48 -3.84 1.87 -6.06
C ILE A 48 -4.49 2.18 -4.72
N GLU A 49 -4.73 1.15 -3.91
CA GLU A 49 -5.14 1.28 -2.52
C GLU A 49 -4.49 0.19 -1.66
N GLY A 50 -4.37 0.41 -0.36
CA GLY A 50 -3.80 -0.59 0.53
C GLY A 50 -3.77 -0.21 1.99
N THR A 51 -3.32 -1.15 2.81
CA THR A 51 -3.07 -0.96 4.24
C THR A 51 -1.83 -1.73 4.66
N GLN A 52 -0.98 -1.06 5.44
CA GLN A 52 0.13 -1.63 6.19
C GLN A 52 -0.14 -1.50 7.67
N ASN A 53 0.02 -2.58 8.44
CA ASN A 53 -0.06 -2.58 9.89
C ASN A 53 1.29 -3.03 10.45
N ALA A 54 1.90 -2.23 11.31
CA ALA A 54 3.11 -2.58 12.03
C ALA A 54 2.84 -2.64 13.53
N VAL A 55 3.43 -3.62 14.21
CA VAL A 55 3.56 -3.66 15.66
C VAL A 55 5.03 -3.75 16.01
N TYR A 56 5.43 -3.11 17.10
CA TYR A 56 6.78 -3.24 17.65
C TYR A 56 6.73 -3.29 19.18
N HIS A 57 7.68 -4.00 19.74
CA HIS A 57 7.84 -4.19 21.18
C HIS A 57 9.31 -4.04 21.53
N ARG A 58 9.58 -3.33 22.62
CA ARG A 58 10.88 -3.27 23.26
C ARG A 58 10.80 -4.00 24.60
N THR A 59 11.88 -4.68 24.94
CA THR A 59 12.06 -5.40 26.21
C THR A 59 13.55 -5.33 26.53
N LEU A 60 13.91 -4.35 27.35
CA LEU A 60 15.24 -4.16 27.89
C LEU A 60 15.13 -4.24 29.41
N GLU A 61 15.85 -5.16 30.03
CA GLU A 61 15.99 -5.17 31.48
C GLU A 61 17.11 -4.22 31.92
N ALA A 62 16.96 -3.63 33.11
CA ALA A 62 18.04 -2.94 33.79
C ALA A 62 19.24 -3.88 34.00
N ALA A 63 20.45 -3.40 33.72
CA ALA A 63 21.67 -4.17 33.90
C ALA A 63 22.12 -4.26 35.38
N ASP A 64 21.62 -3.36 36.23
CA ASP A 64 21.92 -3.22 37.65
C ASP A 64 20.74 -2.59 38.40
N GLU A 65 20.85 -2.47 39.73
CA GLU A 65 19.79 -1.94 40.61
C GLU A 65 19.45 -0.46 40.37
N CYS A 66 20.32 0.29 39.67
CA CYS A 66 20.17 1.71 39.35
C CYS A 66 19.67 1.96 37.91
N GLY A 67 19.62 0.92 37.06
CA GLY A 67 19.10 1.01 35.70
C GLY A 67 17.57 1.06 35.63
N THR A 68 17.04 1.42 34.46
CA THR A 68 15.61 1.34 34.15
C THR A 68 15.33 0.19 33.18
N SER A 69 14.27 -0.59 33.45
CA SER A 69 13.74 -1.53 32.46
C SER A 69 12.73 -0.82 31.55
N ASP A 70 12.66 -1.25 30.29
CA ASP A 70 11.82 -0.70 29.23
C ASP A 70 11.09 -1.83 28.49
N HIS A 71 9.78 -1.93 28.74
CA HIS A 71 8.86 -2.90 28.12
C HIS A 71 7.88 -2.23 27.15
N SER A 72 8.29 -1.11 26.56
CA SER A 72 7.40 -0.26 25.78
C SER A 72 6.90 -0.93 24.49
N PHE A 73 5.68 -0.60 24.11
CA PHE A 73 5.02 -1.18 22.93
C PHE A 73 4.41 -0.11 22.05
N GLY A 74 4.32 -0.39 20.75
CA GLY A 74 3.65 0.50 19.83
C GLY A 74 3.12 -0.17 18.57
N ARG A 75 2.29 0.59 17.87
CA ARG A 75 1.53 0.16 16.71
C ARG A 75 1.45 1.29 15.70
N GLU A 76 1.51 0.94 14.43
CA GLU A 76 1.24 1.84 13.32
C GLU A 76 0.27 1.18 12.34
N LYS A 77 -0.64 1.98 11.80
CA LYS A 77 -1.47 1.62 10.65
C LYS A 77 -1.35 2.72 9.60
N VAL A 78 -0.90 2.36 8.41
CA VAL A 78 -0.89 3.21 7.21
C VAL A 78 -2.00 2.71 6.31
N SER A 79 -3.03 3.52 6.03
CA SER A 79 -4.00 3.24 4.96
C SER A 79 -3.79 4.26 3.84
N PHE A 80 -3.64 3.81 2.60
CA PHE A 80 -3.24 4.65 1.49
C PHE A 80 -4.04 4.42 0.22
N HIS A 81 -4.11 5.44 -0.63
CA HIS A 81 -4.75 5.37 -1.95
C HIS A 81 -4.23 6.44 -2.92
N THR A 82 -4.29 6.18 -4.23
CA THR A 82 -4.08 7.19 -5.28
C THR A 82 -5.16 8.28 -5.21
N THR A 83 -4.75 9.55 -5.21
CA THR A 83 -5.67 10.70 -5.03
C THR A 83 -6.68 10.89 -6.16
N LYS A 84 -6.29 10.49 -7.36
CA LYS A 84 -7.06 10.45 -8.60
C LYS A 84 -6.52 9.26 -9.40
N PRO A 85 -7.25 8.77 -10.41
CA PRO A 85 -6.69 7.76 -11.29
C PRO A 85 -5.45 8.29 -12.01
N ILE A 86 -4.37 7.50 -11.97
CA ILE A 86 -3.07 7.88 -12.51
C ILE A 86 -2.88 7.19 -13.85
N TYR A 87 -2.40 7.93 -14.84
CA TYR A 87 -2.07 7.37 -16.15
C TYR A 87 -0.61 6.96 -16.15
N ILE A 88 -0.34 5.66 -16.34
CA ILE A 88 1.00 5.11 -16.45
C ILE A 88 1.25 4.56 -17.85
N THR A 89 2.49 4.63 -18.30
CA THR A 89 2.97 3.94 -19.51
C THR A 89 3.94 2.85 -19.10
N ALA A 90 3.62 1.61 -19.47
CA ALA A 90 4.55 0.49 -19.43
C ALA A 90 5.31 0.43 -20.75
N THR A 91 6.64 0.43 -20.69
CA THR A 91 7.52 0.37 -21.86
C THR A 91 8.50 -0.79 -21.68
N HIS A 92 8.48 -1.74 -22.60
CA HIS A 92 9.47 -2.83 -22.67
C HIS A 92 10.39 -2.58 -23.86
N MET A 93 11.69 -2.53 -23.59
CA MET A 93 12.72 -2.25 -24.59
C MET A 93 13.45 -3.56 -24.94
N PRO A 94 13.81 -3.80 -26.22
CA PRO A 94 14.56 -4.99 -26.60
C PRO A 94 15.87 -5.11 -25.81
N GLY A 95 16.12 -6.28 -25.23
CA GLY A 95 17.32 -6.56 -24.43
C GLY A 95 17.19 -6.28 -22.93
N GLU A 96 16.17 -5.53 -22.50
CA GLU A 96 15.86 -5.37 -21.07
C GLU A 96 15.17 -6.62 -20.51
N PHE A 97 15.40 -6.91 -19.22
CA PHE A 97 14.74 -8.03 -18.54
C PHE A 97 13.32 -7.68 -18.05
N ASN A 98 13.10 -6.41 -17.72
CA ASN A 98 11.87 -5.89 -17.11
C ASN A 98 11.36 -4.63 -17.84
N PRO A 99 10.04 -4.43 -17.96
CA PRO A 99 9.48 -3.18 -18.45
C PRO A 99 9.62 -2.07 -17.41
N GLN A 100 9.77 -0.85 -17.90
CA GLN A 100 9.79 0.37 -17.07
C GLN A 100 8.39 0.99 -17.01
N MET A 101 7.98 1.44 -15.82
CA MET A 101 6.64 1.96 -15.54
C MET A 101 6.72 3.46 -15.23
N PHE A 102 6.11 4.31 -16.07
CA PHE A 102 6.24 5.77 -15.96
C PHE A 102 4.91 6.47 -15.62
N GLY A 103 4.88 7.20 -14.51
CA GLY A 103 3.74 8.03 -14.04
C GLY A 103 3.67 9.43 -14.68
N GLY A 104 3.76 9.51 -16.01
CA GLY A 104 3.88 10.79 -16.71
C GLY A 104 5.24 11.45 -16.48
N PRO A 105 5.34 12.79 -16.33
CA PRO A 105 6.62 13.50 -16.21
C PRO A 105 7.27 13.39 -14.80
N ARG A 106 6.69 12.60 -13.89
CA ARG A 106 7.22 12.36 -12.54
C ARG A 106 7.45 10.87 -12.34
N LEU A 107 8.54 10.53 -11.64
CA LEU A 107 8.89 9.15 -11.33
C LEU A 107 7.92 8.52 -10.30
N GLY A 108 7.41 9.33 -9.36
CA GLY A 108 6.49 8.88 -8.31
C GLY A 108 4.99 9.05 -8.64
N ILE A 109 4.20 8.08 -8.23
CA ILE A 109 2.74 8.00 -8.31
C ILE A 109 2.13 8.70 -7.07
N PRO A 110 1.37 9.80 -7.23
CA PRO A 110 0.91 10.60 -6.09
C PRO A 110 -0.29 9.98 -5.35
N ALA A 111 -0.06 9.63 -4.08
CA ALA A 111 -1.02 9.06 -3.16
C ALA A 111 -1.31 9.98 -1.96
N THR A 112 -2.38 9.64 -1.22
CA THR A 112 -2.59 10.10 0.17
C THR A 112 -2.37 8.91 1.10
N ALA A 113 -1.65 9.14 2.19
CA ALA A 113 -1.56 8.19 3.30
C ALA A 113 -2.26 8.77 4.53
N LYS A 114 -3.06 7.94 5.20
CA LYS A 114 -3.55 8.17 6.56
C LYS A 114 -2.74 7.28 7.49
N VAL A 115 -1.86 7.89 8.27
CA VAL A 115 -1.02 7.22 9.27
C VAL A 115 -1.72 7.35 10.62
N GLN A 116 -1.86 6.24 11.34
CA GLN A 116 -2.34 6.19 12.71
C GLN A 116 -1.30 5.45 13.54
N ARG A 117 -0.70 6.13 14.51
CA ARG A 117 0.38 5.61 15.33
C ARG A 117 0.07 5.78 16.81
N SER A 118 0.37 4.76 17.60
CA SER A 118 0.25 4.77 19.06
C SER A 118 1.47 4.13 19.69
N PHE A 119 2.00 4.76 20.73
CA PHE A 119 3.09 4.23 21.57
C PHE A 119 2.65 4.30 23.03
N THR A 120 3.03 3.31 23.81
CA THR A 120 2.83 3.27 25.25
C THR A 120 4.16 2.95 25.92
N PRO A 121 4.77 3.92 26.61
CA PRO A 121 5.97 3.65 27.38
C PRO A 121 5.61 2.78 28.59
N VAL A 122 6.40 1.74 28.84
CA VAL A 122 6.33 0.93 30.07
C VAL A 122 7.75 0.91 30.64
N ILE A 123 8.12 2.02 31.24
CA ILE A 123 9.45 2.23 31.83
C ILE A 123 9.31 2.10 33.34
N THR A 124 10.02 1.16 33.93
CA THR A 124 10.09 1.01 35.39
C THR A 124 11.33 1.70 35.92
N GLY A 125 11.16 2.44 37.02
CA GLY A 125 12.27 3.07 37.73
C GLY A 125 13.25 2.04 38.32
N PRO A 126 14.39 2.51 38.83
CA PRO A 126 15.39 1.64 39.45
C PRO A 126 14.85 0.89 40.67
N ALA A 127 15.42 -0.28 40.95
CA ALA A 127 15.04 -1.09 42.11
C ALA A 127 15.41 -0.44 43.45
N LYS A 128 16.32 0.54 43.42
CA LYS A 128 16.78 1.33 44.56
C LYS A 128 16.95 2.80 44.14
N GLU A 129 16.73 3.72 45.08
CA GLU A 129 17.14 5.12 44.89
C GLU A 129 18.67 5.18 44.79
N CYS A 130 19.16 5.60 43.62
CA CYS A 130 20.56 5.87 43.34
C CYS A 130 20.76 7.38 43.11
N GLU A 131 21.99 7.88 43.25
CA GLU A 131 22.28 9.32 43.18
C GLU A 131 21.80 9.96 41.86
N GLU A 132 21.34 11.22 41.93
CA GLU A 132 20.74 11.93 40.80
C GLU A 132 21.74 12.23 39.68
N ASN A 133 21.91 11.27 38.75
CA ASN A 133 22.76 11.42 37.57
C ASN A 133 22.15 12.30 36.46
N GLY A 134 21.53 13.43 36.83
CA GLY A 134 21.13 14.51 35.92
C GLY A 134 20.00 14.20 34.91
N GLY A 135 19.34 13.04 35.00
CA GLY A 135 18.35 12.57 34.02
C GLY A 135 16.94 13.21 34.08
N GLY A 136 16.74 14.24 34.90
CA GLY A 136 15.42 14.78 35.28
C GLY A 136 14.69 15.63 34.22
N ALA A 137 14.87 15.37 32.93
CA ALA A 137 14.06 16.03 31.90
C ALA A 137 12.63 15.47 31.91
N GLU A 138 11.61 16.34 31.96
CA GLU A 138 10.21 15.88 31.88
C GLU A 138 9.99 15.04 30.62
N PRO A 139 9.34 13.85 30.72
CA PRO A 139 9.05 13.03 29.55
C PRO A 139 8.18 13.82 28.57
N THR A 140 8.74 14.20 27.43
CA THR A 140 7.95 14.89 26.40
C THR A 140 6.84 13.96 25.93
N LYS A 141 5.59 14.39 26.15
CA LYS A 141 4.40 13.59 25.84
C LYS A 141 4.47 13.09 24.39
N PRO A 142 4.26 11.79 24.13
CA PRO A 142 4.35 11.27 22.77
C PRO A 142 3.37 11.95 21.80
N ASP A 143 3.90 12.41 20.66
CA ASP A 143 3.16 13.02 19.56
C ASP A 143 2.41 11.96 18.74
N CYS A 144 1.64 11.10 19.40
CA CYS A 144 0.95 9.98 18.78
C CYS A 144 -0.50 10.34 18.42
N GLY A 145 -1.05 9.69 17.39
CA GLY A 145 -2.40 9.98 16.91
C GLY A 145 -2.57 9.64 15.43
N THR A 146 -3.47 10.34 14.75
CA THR A 146 -3.73 10.18 13.32
C THR A 146 -3.26 11.40 12.53
N ARG A 147 -2.45 11.20 11.48
CA ARG A 147 -1.99 12.25 10.56
C ARG A 147 -2.28 11.84 9.11
N THR A 148 -2.59 12.82 8.26
CA THR A 148 -2.82 12.61 6.82
C THR A 148 -1.70 13.25 6.03
N VAL A 149 -0.93 12.45 5.31
CA VAL A 149 0.20 12.89 4.49
C VAL A 149 -0.21 12.93 3.02
N ARG A 150 -0.01 14.10 2.39
CA ARG A 150 -0.27 14.33 0.97
C ARG A 150 0.59 15.51 0.46
N PRO A 151 1.27 15.38 -0.70
CA PRO A 151 1.47 14.15 -1.45
C PRO A 151 2.36 13.16 -0.70
N TRP A 152 2.12 11.87 -0.89
CA TRP A 152 3.08 10.80 -0.60
C TRP A 152 3.29 10.02 -1.89
N ASN A 153 4.52 9.57 -2.18
CA ASN A 153 4.85 9.03 -3.49
C ASN A 153 4.96 7.50 -3.43
N LEU A 154 4.22 6.82 -4.30
CA LEU A 154 4.34 5.38 -4.54
C LEU A 154 5.17 5.13 -5.79
N ASN A 155 5.92 4.04 -5.85
CA ASN A 155 6.64 3.62 -7.06
C ASN A 155 6.29 2.16 -7.39
N LEU A 156 6.11 1.88 -8.68
CA LEU A 156 5.84 0.54 -9.22
C LEU A 156 7.02 0.08 -10.06
N GLN A 157 7.58 -1.07 -9.73
CA GLN A 157 8.69 -1.68 -10.48
C GLN A 157 8.59 -3.20 -10.44
N TYR A 158 9.09 -3.87 -11.47
CA TYR A 158 9.26 -5.32 -11.42
C TYR A 158 10.46 -5.70 -10.54
N ALA A 159 10.39 -6.83 -9.84
CA ALA A 159 11.53 -7.40 -9.14
C ALA A 159 12.64 -7.78 -10.15
N ALA A 160 13.90 -7.50 -9.79
CA ALA A 160 15.04 -7.59 -10.71
C ALA A 160 15.27 -9.01 -11.29
N ASP A 161 14.82 -10.04 -10.58
CA ASP A 161 15.00 -11.47 -10.87
C ASP A 161 13.72 -12.16 -11.38
N LYS A 162 12.56 -11.49 -11.42
CA LYS A 162 11.26 -12.12 -11.71
C LYS A 162 10.38 -11.33 -12.69
N LYS A 163 10.00 -12.00 -13.79
CA LYS A 163 9.13 -11.46 -14.84
C LYS A 163 7.63 -11.38 -14.49
N ASN A 164 7.23 -11.84 -13.32
CA ASN A 164 5.83 -11.88 -12.87
C ASN A 164 5.58 -11.17 -11.53
N ALA A 165 6.55 -10.38 -11.04
CA ALA A 165 6.52 -9.82 -9.69
C ALA A 165 6.55 -8.29 -9.70
N LEU A 166 5.37 -7.67 -9.57
CA LEU A 166 5.24 -6.20 -9.48
C LEU A 166 5.29 -5.73 -8.02
N LEU A 167 6.40 -5.07 -7.66
CA LEU A 167 6.65 -4.46 -6.35
C LEU A 167 5.98 -3.08 -6.26
N LEU A 168 5.47 -2.76 -5.07
CA LEU A 168 4.97 -1.43 -4.69
C LEU A 168 5.79 -0.89 -3.52
N SER A 169 6.53 0.20 -3.74
CA SER A 169 7.27 0.89 -2.67
C SER A 169 6.65 2.26 -2.36
N GLY A 170 6.81 2.72 -1.13
CA GLY A 170 6.46 4.09 -0.70
C GLY A 170 7.71 4.94 -0.47
N SER A 171 7.61 6.24 -0.70
CA SER A 171 8.66 7.23 -0.44
C SER A 171 8.07 8.59 -0.07
N GLY A 172 8.75 9.34 0.79
CA GLY A 172 8.31 10.65 1.25
C GLY A 172 9.37 11.36 2.10
N ASP A 173 9.12 12.63 2.39
CA ASP A 173 10.10 13.57 2.94
C ASP A 173 10.45 13.36 4.43
N GLY A 174 9.81 12.38 5.09
CA GLY A 174 10.12 12.01 6.47
C GLY A 174 8.96 11.35 7.22
N ASP A 175 9.19 11.12 8.51
CA ASP A 175 8.17 10.68 9.46
C ASP A 175 7.22 11.85 9.79
N PRO A 176 5.89 11.66 9.74
CA PRO A 176 4.94 12.71 10.05
C PRO A 176 4.84 13.04 11.54
N TYR A 177 5.48 12.30 12.44
CA TYR A 177 5.48 12.54 13.89
C TYR A 177 6.88 12.90 14.38
N VAL A 178 6.98 13.83 15.34
CA VAL A 178 8.28 14.23 15.92
C VAL A 178 8.67 13.32 17.08
N ASN A 179 7.73 13.08 18.00
CA ASN A 179 7.96 12.38 19.27
C ASN A 179 7.04 11.16 19.45
N CYS A 180 6.71 10.43 18.38
CA CYS A 180 5.98 9.15 18.50
C CYS A 180 6.83 8.04 17.88
N PRO A 181 7.50 7.19 18.67
CA PRO A 181 8.30 6.09 18.17
C PRO A 181 7.52 5.23 17.16
N GLY A 182 8.20 4.75 16.13
CA GLY A 182 7.63 3.96 15.04
C GLY A 182 8.56 2.83 14.62
N ASN A 183 8.08 1.96 13.73
CA ASN A 183 8.94 1.01 13.06
C ASN A 183 9.70 1.76 11.95
N SER A 184 10.99 2.05 12.14
CA SER A 184 11.78 2.85 11.19
C SER A 184 12.17 2.10 9.91
N THR A 185 12.15 0.77 9.93
CA THR A 185 12.56 -0.10 8.81
C THR A 185 11.36 -0.61 8.00
N ALA A 186 10.21 -0.86 8.62
CA ALA A 186 8.95 -1.26 7.97
C ALA A 186 7.72 -0.50 8.53
N GLY A 187 7.84 0.81 8.63
CA GLY A 187 6.78 1.77 8.90
C GLY A 187 6.90 3.00 7.99
N PHE A 188 5.94 3.92 8.10
CA PHE A 188 5.88 5.12 7.28
C PHE A 188 7.18 5.97 7.38
N PRO A 189 7.72 6.52 6.27
CA PRO A 189 7.15 6.64 4.92
C PRO A 189 7.32 5.42 4.01
N TRP A 190 7.92 4.33 4.50
CA TRP A 190 8.24 3.15 3.73
C TRP A 190 7.08 2.15 3.70
N LEU A 191 6.93 1.48 2.55
CA LEU A 191 6.14 0.25 2.47
C LEU A 191 7.06 -0.96 2.62
N LEU A 192 6.51 -2.03 3.18
CA LEU A 192 7.21 -3.30 3.32
C LEU A 192 7.40 -3.95 1.94
N VAL A 193 8.66 -4.09 1.55
CA VAL A 193 9.15 -4.71 0.30
C VAL A 193 10.33 -5.62 0.69
N GLU A 194 10.56 -6.75 0.02
CA GLU A 194 11.78 -7.54 0.29
C GLU A 194 13.02 -6.78 -0.19
N GLY A 195 14.13 -6.94 0.55
CA GLY A 195 15.42 -6.33 0.25
C GLY A 195 15.73 -5.05 1.04
N SER A 196 14.76 -4.45 1.75
CA SER A 196 14.99 -3.28 2.62
C SER A 196 15.48 -3.64 4.04
N GLY A 197 16.22 -4.76 4.19
CA GLY A 197 16.80 -5.23 5.46
C GLY A 197 16.01 -6.35 6.17
N HIS A 198 14.73 -6.52 5.82
CA HIS A 198 13.80 -7.45 6.47
C HIS A 198 14.08 -8.92 6.16
N GLN A 199 13.90 -9.80 7.15
CA GLN A 199 13.74 -11.24 6.93
C GLN A 199 12.31 -11.54 6.48
N GLY A 200 12.12 -11.96 5.23
CA GLY A 200 10.80 -12.18 4.63
C GLY A 200 10.84 -12.81 3.24
N LYS A 201 9.70 -12.78 2.55
CA LYS A 201 9.57 -13.14 1.12
C LYS A 201 9.10 -11.92 0.33
N TYR A 202 9.41 -11.89 -0.97
CA TYR A 202 9.10 -10.79 -1.87
C TYR A 202 7.61 -10.49 -1.81
N ILE A 203 7.28 -9.25 -1.44
CA ILE A 203 5.91 -8.75 -1.44
C ILE A 203 5.69 -8.06 -2.78
N TYR A 204 5.06 -8.80 -3.68
CA TYR A 204 4.65 -8.35 -5.01
C TYR A 204 3.20 -8.70 -5.25
N ALA A 205 2.60 -8.02 -6.20
CA ALA A 205 1.43 -8.52 -6.88
C ALA A 205 1.87 -9.36 -8.08
N GLU A 206 1.23 -10.51 -8.29
CA GLU A 206 1.47 -11.33 -9.48
C GLU A 206 0.89 -10.64 -10.71
N VAL A 207 1.76 -10.20 -11.62
CA VAL A 207 1.42 -9.58 -12.90
C VAL A 207 2.47 -10.06 -13.90
N SER A 208 2.10 -10.88 -14.88
CA SER A 208 3.05 -11.26 -15.94
C SER A 208 3.33 -10.07 -16.86
N GLN A 209 4.59 -9.93 -17.29
CA GLN A 209 4.93 -9.04 -18.41
C GLN A 209 4.10 -9.34 -19.67
N ASP A 210 3.83 -10.62 -19.97
CA ASP A 210 3.08 -11.00 -21.17
C ASP A 210 1.62 -10.53 -21.07
N GLU A 211 0.98 -10.68 -19.91
CA GLU A 211 -0.38 -10.18 -19.64
C GLU A 211 -0.41 -8.64 -19.66
N LEU A 212 0.64 -7.99 -19.13
CA LEU A 212 0.80 -6.54 -19.17
C LEU A 212 0.85 -6.02 -20.61
N PHE A 213 1.35 -6.79 -21.59
CA PHE A 213 1.37 -6.36 -23.00
C PHE A 213 0.23 -6.94 -23.87
N ASP A 214 -0.39 -8.08 -23.53
CA ASP A 214 -1.50 -8.68 -24.30
C ASP A 214 -2.73 -7.73 -24.39
N PRO A 215 -3.13 -7.29 -25.60
CA PRO A 215 -4.26 -6.40 -25.79
C PRO A 215 -5.63 -6.98 -25.36
N LYS A 216 -5.76 -8.30 -25.15
CA LYS A 216 -6.98 -8.92 -24.60
C LYS A 216 -7.22 -8.54 -23.14
N PHE A 217 -6.14 -8.33 -22.37
CA PHE A 217 -6.24 -7.89 -20.98
C PHE A 217 -6.56 -6.39 -20.95
N GLN A 218 -7.85 -6.09 -20.82
CA GLN A 218 -8.39 -4.73 -20.81
C GLN A 218 -8.54 -4.18 -19.39
N LYS A 219 -8.87 -5.02 -18.41
CA LYS A 219 -9.00 -4.66 -16.98
C LYS A 219 -8.64 -5.85 -16.10
N TRP A 220 -7.92 -5.60 -15.01
CA TRP A 220 -7.63 -6.60 -13.97
C TRP A 220 -7.25 -5.90 -12.66
N ILE A 221 -7.22 -6.66 -11.56
CA ILE A 221 -6.74 -6.19 -10.26
C ILE A 221 -5.58 -7.09 -9.86
N ALA A 222 -4.42 -6.51 -9.64
CA ALA A 222 -3.27 -7.20 -9.07
C ALA A 222 -3.27 -6.99 -7.55
N ILE A 223 -3.10 -8.04 -6.76
CA ILE A 223 -3.12 -7.98 -5.29
C ILE A 223 -1.76 -8.39 -4.75
N GLY A 224 -1.16 -7.53 -3.93
CA GLY A 224 0.04 -7.86 -3.18
C GLY A 224 -0.31 -8.05 -1.71
N HIS A 225 0.22 -9.11 -1.09
CA HIS A 225 0.08 -9.36 0.34
C HIS A 225 1.36 -9.98 0.88
N GLY A 226 1.74 -9.61 2.10
CA GLY A 226 2.83 -10.27 2.80
C GLY A 226 3.05 -9.74 4.21
N SER A 227 4.04 -10.34 4.88
CA SER A 227 4.46 -9.93 6.21
C SER A 227 5.96 -10.17 6.40
N ALA A 228 6.54 -9.39 7.29
CA ALA A 228 7.92 -9.54 7.76
C ALA A 228 7.94 -9.46 9.29
N LYS A 229 8.95 -10.10 9.87
CA LYS A 229 9.25 -10.02 11.30
C LYS A 229 10.73 -9.72 11.45
N GLU A 230 11.06 -8.71 12.24
CA GLU A 230 12.44 -8.44 12.66
C GLU A 230 12.53 -8.62 14.18
N SER A 231 13.72 -8.96 14.68
CA SER A 231 13.99 -9.04 16.11
C SER A 231 15.47 -8.87 16.42
N GLY A 232 15.77 -8.05 17.41
CA GLY A 232 17.07 -7.99 18.08
C GLY A 232 17.01 -8.65 19.46
N SER A 233 18.08 -8.49 20.24
CA SER A 233 18.16 -9.01 21.62
C SER A 233 17.14 -8.37 22.58
N THR A 234 16.73 -7.14 22.32
CA THR A 234 15.89 -6.32 23.21
C THR A 234 14.62 -5.78 22.54
N TRP A 235 14.28 -6.25 21.34
CA TRP A 235 13.11 -5.77 20.60
C TRP A 235 12.65 -6.77 19.54
N TRP A 236 11.38 -6.65 19.14
CA TRP A 236 10.88 -7.29 17.93
C TRP A 236 9.84 -6.40 17.24
N SER A 237 9.70 -6.57 15.93
CA SER A 237 8.65 -5.94 15.12
C SER A 237 7.98 -6.97 14.22
N LYS A 238 6.72 -6.73 13.87
CA LYS A 238 6.03 -7.44 12.79
C LYS A 238 5.28 -6.41 11.96
N THR A 239 5.49 -6.43 10.65
CA THR A 239 4.72 -5.63 9.70
C THR A 239 3.99 -6.55 8.74
N GLU A 240 2.74 -6.22 8.46
CA GLU A 240 1.86 -6.88 7.49
C GLU A 240 1.35 -5.84 6.50
N ILE A 241 1.31 -6.17 5.21
CA ILE A 241 0.80 -5.28 4.17
C ILE A 241 -0.15 -6.04 3.24
N THR A 242 -1.22 -5.37 2.82
CA THR A 242 -2.08 -5.79 1.72
C THR A 242 -2.39 -4.58 0.85
N TYR A 243 -2.24 -4.71 -0.46
CA TYR A 243 -2.58 -3.67 -1.42
C TYR A 243 -3.21 -4.25 -2.70
N SER A 244 -3.99 -3.43 -3.39
CA SER A 244 -4.53 -3.72 -4.71
C SER A 244 -4.06 -2.65 -5.72
N ILE A 245 -3.84 -3.08 -6.96
CA ILE A 245 -3.57 -2.21 -8.09
C ILE A 245 -4.60 -2.57 -9.18
N SER A 246 -5.58 -1.69 -9.37
CA SER A 246 -6.56 -1.83 -10.44
C SER A 246 -5.97 -1.27 -11.73
N PHE A 247 -5.87 -2.11 -12.76
CA PHE A 247 -5.43 -1.72 -14.11
C PHE A 247 -6.64 -1.59 -15.04
N THR A 248 -6.68 -0.53 -15.84
CA THR A 248 -7.55 -0.40 -17.00
C THR A 248 -6.72 0.05 -18.20
N ARG A 249 -6.55 -0.83 -19.19
CA ARG A 249 -5.84 -0.53 -20.44
C ARG A 249 -6.57 0.59 -21.17
N LEU A 250 -5.81 1.60 -21.59
CA LEU A 250 -6.33 2.62 -22.49
C LEU A 250 -6.40 2.04 -23.90
N LYS A 251 -7.56 2.17 -24.55
CA LYS A 251 -7.65 1.98 -25.99
C LYS A 251 -6.83 3.08 -26.67
N LYS A 252 -6.13 2.72 -27.75
CA LYS A 252 -5.48 3.69 -28.64
C LYS A 252 -6.53 4.38 -29.49
#